data_AF-A0A349NJ19-F1
#
_entry.id   AF-A0A349NJ19-F1
#
_cell.length_a   1.000
_cell.length_b   1.000
_cell.length_c   1.000
_cell.angle_alpha   90.00
_cell.angle_beta   90.00
_cell.angle_gamma   90.00
#
_symmetry.space_group_name_H-M   'P 1'
#
loop_
_entity.id
_entity.type
_entity.pdbx_description
1 polymer ?
#
loop_
_entity_poly.entity_id
_entity_poly.type
_entity_poly.pdbx_seq_one_letter_code
_entity_poly.pdbx_strand_id
1 'polypeptide(L)'
;MRYRLSCLFLFVFIIAGLRAQNWQYVDPRIGSEGLGRVFIGPSMPFGMVKPGPDCTCKPNRGWLPMPNIVTGFSQTHVSGTGGGPKYGNILIQPFLGDLNSISHEQKRK
;
A
#
# COMPACT_ATOMS: atom_id res chain seq x y z
N MET A 1 35.66 28.24 -11.07
CA MET A 1 34.48 28.19 -11.98
C MET A 1 33.88 26.80 -12.18
N ARG A 2 34.64 25.69 -12.13
CA ARG A 2 34.13 24.33 -12.37
C ARG A 2 33.02 23.85 -11.43
N TYR A 3 33.10 24.14 -10.12
CA TYR A 3 32.08 23.71 -9.15
C TYR A 3 30.74 24.46 -9.28
N ARG A 4 30.76 25.72 -9.73
CA ARG A 4 29.54 26.52 -9.92
C ARG A 4 28.63 25.99 -11.03
N LEU A 5 29.23 25.51 -12.12
CA LEU A 5 28.48 24.91 -13.24
C LEU A 5 27.92 23.53 -12.88
N SER A 6 28.66 22.77 -12.05
CA SER A 6 28.23 21.47 -11.53
C SER A 6 27.05 21.59 -10.56
N CYS A 7 27.06 22.57 -9.65
CA CYS A 7 25.91 22.86 -8.78
C CYS A 7 24.66 23.29 -9.58
N LEU A 8 24.84 24.09 -10.64
CA LEU A 8 23.73 24.51 -11.50
C LEU A 8 23.10 23.32 -12.25
N PHE A 9 23.94 22.40 -12.76
CA PHE A 9 23.47 21.18 -13.41
C PHE A 9 22.69 20.27 -12.46
N LEU A 10 23.19 20.09 -11.24
CA LEU A 10 22.49 19.33 -10.19
C LEU A 10 21.15 19.96 -9.84
N PHE A 11 21.10 21.29 -9.74
CA PHE A 11 19.88 22.04 -9.45
C PHE A 11 18.83 21.90 -10.57
N VAL A 12 19.23 22.02 -11.83
CA VAL A 12 18.34 21.82 -12.99
C VAL A 12 17.82 20.38 -13.07
N PHE A 13 18.65 19.39 -12.73
CA PHE A 13 18.25 17.98 -12.70
C PHE A 13 17.17 17.71 -11.62
N ILE A 14 17.29 18.35 -10.46
CA ILE A 14 16.29 18.27 -9.39
C ILE A 14 14.96 18.92 -9.82
N ILE A 15 15.01 20.07 -10.50
CA ILE A 15 13.79 20.76 -10.97
C ILE A 15 13.09 19.97 -12.09
N ALA A 16 13.86 19.37 -13.01
CA ALA A 16 13.31 18.51 -14.05
C ALA A 16 12.63 17.23 -13.49
N GLY A 17 13.00 16.81 -12.28
CA GLY A 17 12.37 15.71 -11.54
C GLY A 17 11.04 16.07 -10.88
N LEU A 18 10.71 17.36 -10.72
CA LEU A 18 9.43 17.82 -10.19
C LEU A 18 8.33 17.65 -11.25
N ARG A 19 7.88 16.41 -11.46
CA ARG A 19 6.65 16.12 -12.20
C ARG A 19 5.48 16.69 -11.39
N ALA A 20 4.60 17.46 -12.04
CA ALA A 20 3.31 17.84 -11.44
C ALA A 20 2.51 16.56 -11.16
N GLN A 21 2.30 16.23 -9.89
CA GLN A 21 1.47 15.09 -9.49
C GLN A 21 0.03 15.57 -9.28
N ASN A 22 -0.88 15.08 -10.12
CA ASN A 22 -2.32 15.37 -10.07
C ASN A 22 -3.06 14.55 -8.98
N TRP A 23 -2.39 14.25 -7.86
CA TRP A 23 -2.90 13.37 -6.81
C TRP A 23 -4.19 13.88 -6.16
N GLN A 24 -4.42 15.20 -6.21
CA GLN A 24 -5.62 15.86 -5.67
C GLN A 24 -6.92 15.38 -6.32
N TYR A 25 -6.85 14.87 -7.56
CA TYR A 25 -8.02 14.34 -8.27
C TYR A 25 -8.24 12.84 -8.04
N VAL A 26 -7.40 12.18 -7.24
CA VAL A 26 -7.43 10.73 -7.05
C VAL A 26 -7.94 10.41 -5.65
N ASP A 27 -9.08 9.70 -5.56
CA ASP A 27 -9.55 9.07 -4.33
C ASP A 27 -9.39 7.54 -4.40
N PRO A 28 -8.42 6.95 -3.66
CA PRO A 28 -8.21 5.51 -3.63
C PRO A 28 -9.38 4.69 -3.07
N ARG A 29 -10.37 5.33 -2.44
CA ARG A 29 -11.53 4.63 -1.88
C ARG A 29 -12.56 4.24 -2.92
N ILE A 30 -12.58 4.89 -4.08
CA ILE A 30 -13.54 4.60 -5.15
C ILE A 30 -13.36 3.15 -5.62
N GLY A 31 -14.45 2.38 -5.60
CA GLY A 31 -14.44 0.97 -5.96
C GLY A 31 -13.75 0.05 -4.94
N SER A 32 -13.35 0.57 -3.79
CA SER A 32 -12.80 -0.29 -2.72
C SER A 32 -13.90 -1.20 -2.17
N GLU A 33 -15.06 -0.64 -1.84
CA GLU A 33 -16.23 -1.40 -1.35
C GLU A 33 -16.97 -2.15 -2.46
N GLY A 34 -17.74 -3.17 -2.07
CA GLY A 34 -18.51 -4.00 -2.99
C GLY A 34 -17.66 -4.86 -3.92
N LEU A 35 -18.05 -4.92 -5.21
CA LEU A 35 -17.45 -5.82 -6.20
C LEU A 35 -16.15 -5.31 -6.81
N GLY A 36 -15.88 -4.00 -6.70
CA GLY A 36 -14.71 -3.37 -7.31
C GLY A 36 -13.40 -3.84 -6.69
N ARG A 37 -13.37 -4.06 -5.37
CA ARG A 37 -12.21 -4.62 -4.65
C ARG A 37 -10.91 -3.85 -4.94
N VAL A 38 -10.98 -2.53 -5.05
CA VAL A 38 -9.82 -1.66 -5.27
C VAL A 38 -8.97 -1.52 -4.00
N PHE A 39 -7.67 -1.70 -4.14
CA PHE A 39 -6.70 -1.51 -3.08
C PHE A 39 -6.58 -0.04 -2.68
N ILE A 40 -6.63 0.25 -1.38
CA ILE A 40 -6.67 1.62 -0.85
C ILE A 40 -5.32 2.15 -0.32
N GLY A 41 -4.30 1.29 -0.23
CA GLY A 41 -2.99 1.67 0.29
C GLY A 41 -2.12 2.38 -0.74
N PRO A 42 -1.00 2.99 -0.30
CA PRO A 42 -0.06 3.64 -1.19
C PRO A 42 0.59 2.64 -2.17
N SER A 43 0.75 3.07 -3.42
CA SER A 43 1.48 2.34 -4.46
C SER A 43 2.03 3.34 -5.48
N MET A 44 3.24 3.09 -5.98
CA MET A 44 3.70 3.76 -7.19
C MET A 44 2.93 3.23 -8.41
N PRO A 45 2.81 4.00 -9.51
CA PRO A 45 2.32 3.49 -10.78
C PRO A 45 3.09 2.22 -11.18
N PHE A 46 2.37 1.13 -11.43
CA PHE A 46 2.93 -0.19 -11.77
C PHE A 46 3.85 -0.80 -10.70
N GLY A 47 3.86 -0.27 -9.48
CA GLY A 47 4.69 -0.75 -8.38
C GLY A 47 4.31 -2.16 -7.93
N MET A 48 5.32 -2.99 -7.66
CA MET A 48 5.13 -4.34 -7.08
C MET A 48 4.82 -4.28 -5.59
N VAL A 49 5.35 -3.27 -4.89
CA VAL A 49 5.17 -3.05 -3.46
C VAL A 49 3.90 -2.24 -3.23
N LYS A 50 2.98 -2.82 -2.45
CA LYS A 50 1.66 -2.27 -2.14
C LYS A 50 1.36 -2.44 -0.66
N PRO A 51 1.96 -1.63 0.24
CA PRO A 51 1.73 -1.74 1.67
C PRO A 51 0.33 -1.28 2.02
N GLY A 52 -0.44 -2.10 2.74
CA GLY A 52 -1.81 -1.75 3.09
C GLY A 52 -2.42 -2.61 4.19
N PRO A 53 -3.57 -2.18 4.73
CA PRO A 53 -4.18 -2.83 5.88
C PRO A 53 -4.84 -4.14 5.50
N ASP A 54 -4.71 -5.10 6.41
CA ASP A 54 -5.32 -6.42 6.33
C ASP A 54 -6.39 -6.61 7.38
N CYS A 55 -7.62 -6.87 6.94
CA CYS A 55 -8.75 -7.14 7.80
C CYS A 55 -8.91 -8.64 8.08
N THR A 56 -9.46 -8.95 9.25
CA THR A 56 -9.74 -10.33 9.71
C THR A 56 -10.67 -11.10 8.75
N CYS A 57 -11.57 -10.40 8.07
CA CYS A 57 -12.46 -10.97 7.04
C CYS A 57 -11.76 -11.32 5.72
N LYS A 58 -10.46 -11.06 5.61
CA LYS A 58 -9.58 -11.45 4.49
C LYS A 58 -10.16 -11.12 3.09
N PRO A 59 -10.58 -9.86 2.80
CA PRO A 59 -11.01 -9.50 1.46
C PRO A 59 -9.83 -9.51 0.48
N ASN A 60 -10.09 -9.64 -0.83
CA ASN A 60 -9.04 -9.77 -1.85
C ASN A 60 -8.01 -8.63 -1.84
N ARG A 61 -8.44 -7.42 -1.47
CA ARG A 61 -7.62 -6.20 -1.42
C ARG A 61 -7.01 -5.90 -0.05
N GLY A 62 -7.13 -6.82 0.90
CA GLY A 62 -6.68 -6.63 2.28
C GLY A 62 -7.70 -5.91 3.17
N TRP A 63 -8.31 -4.83 2.70
CA TRP A 63 -9.13 -3.93 3.52
C TRP A 63 -10.65 -4.04 3.28
N LEU A 64 -11.48 -3.72 4.28
CA LEU A 64 -12.90 -3.37 4.20
C LEU A 64 -13.21 -2.33 5.31
N PRO A 65 -14.24 -1.47 5.17
CA PRO A 65 -14.61 -0.52 6.21
C PRO A 65 -15.07 -1.23 7.49
N MET A 66 -15.14 -0.48 8.60
CA MET A 66 -15.64 -0.97 9.89
C MET A 66 -17.01 -1.64 9.74
N PRO A 67 -17.31 -2.71 10.49
CA PRO A 67 -16.66 -3.16 11.74
C PRO A 67 -15.47 -4.13 11.56
N ASN A 68 -14.91 -4.25 10.35
CA ASN A 68 -13.83 -5.20 10.09
C ASN A 68 -12.52 -4.79 10.78
N ILE A 69 -12.06 -5.62 11.72
CA ILE A 69 -10.81 -5.40 12.48
C ILE A 69 -9.60 -5.56 11.54
N VAL A 70 -8.72 -4.55 11.54
CA VAL A 70 -7.41 -4.59 10.89
C VAL A 70 -6.42 -5.35 11.80
N THR A 71 -5.85 -6.43 11.28
CA THR A 71 -4.90 -7.29 11.99
C THR A 71 -3.44 -6.89 11.76
N GLY A 72 -3.15 -6.15 10.69
CA GLY A 72 -1.81 -5.66 10.38
C GLY A 72 -1.72 -5.00 9.01
N PHE A 73 -0.50 -4.81 8.54
CA PHE A 73 -0.18 -4.16 7.27
C PHE A 73 0.79 -5.02 6.46
N SER A 74 0.33 -5.60 5.35
CA SER A 74 1.19 -6.42 4.50
C SER A 74 1.71 -5.65 3.29
N GLN A 75 2.82 -6.12 2.71
CA GLN A 75 3.57 -5.39 1.68
C GLN A 75 3.14 -5.66 0.23
N THR A 76 2.26 -6.64 0.00
CA THR A 76 1.77 -7.02 -1.33
C THR A 76 0.27 -7.21 -1.33
N HIS A 77 -0.38 -6.62 -2.33
CA HIS A 77 -1.81 -6.67 -2.53
C HIS A 77 -2.15 -6.73 -4.02
N VAL A 78 -3.38 -7.17 -4.30
CA VAL A 78 -4.00 -7.06 -5.62
C VAL A 78 -5.14 -6.06 -5.58
N SER A 79 -5.41 -5.43 -6.72
CA SER A 79 -6.50 -4.48 -6.90
C SER A 79 -7.42 -4.98 -8.01
N GLY A 80 -8.71 -5.06 -7.75
CA GLY A 80 -9.70 -5.44 -8.78
C GLY A 80 -9.86 -6.93 -9.06
N THR A 81 -9.27 -7.82 -8.23
CA THR A 81 -9.33 -9.27 -8.49
C THR A 81 -10.61 -9.90 -7.95
N GLY A 82 -11.18 -10.83 -8.72
CA GLY A 82 -12.21 -11.77 -8.26
C GLY A 82 -11.63 -13.02 -7.61
N GLY A 83 -12.49 -14.00 -7.30
CA GLY A 83 -12.08 -15.27 -6.70
C GLY A 83 -11.59 -15.12 -5.26
N GLY A 84 -10.78 -16.07 -4.81
CA GLY A 84 -10.24 -16.08 -3.45
C GLY A 84 -9.14 -15.03 -3.22
N PRO A 85 -8.89 -14.64 -1.95
CA PRO A 85 -7.88 -13.65 -1.61
C PRO A 85 -6.47 -14.10 -2.01
N LYS A 86 -5.67 -13.16 -2.52
CA LYS A 86 -4.28 -13.39 -2.96
C LYS A 86 -3.34 -12.39 -2.29
N TYR A 87 -2.07 -12.76 -2.16
CA TYR A 87 -1.03 -11.95 -1.51
C TYR A 87 -1.32 -11.71 -0.02
N GLY A 88 -0.83 -10.60 0.54
CA GLY A 88 -0.82 -10.37 1.98
C GLY A 88 0.54 -10.66 2.63
N ASN A 89 1.64 -10.50 1.88
CA ASN A 89 2.99 -10.81 2.33
C ASN A 89 3.94 -9.61 2.11
N ILE A 90 4.88 -9.29 2.99
CA ILE A 90 5.11 -9.77 4.36
C ILE A 90 4.18 -8.98 5.30
N LEU A 91 3.49 -9.64 6.24
CA LEU A 91 2.59 -8.98 7.19
C LEU A 91 3.37 -8.35 8.35
N ILE A 92 3.11 -7.07 8.63
CA ILE A 92 3.63 -6.36 9.79
C ILE A 92 2.47 -6.11 10.75
N GLN A 93 2.53 -6.69 11.95
CA GLN A 93 1.48 -6.54 12.97
C GLN A 93 2.01 -5.73 14.14
N PRO A 94 1.57 -4.47 14.31
CA PRO A 94 1.87 -3.73 15.53
C PRO A 94 1.11 -4.35 16.70
N PHE A 95 1.75 -4.47 17.85
CA PHE A 95 1.15 -4.95 19.10
C PHE A 95 1.63 -4.08 20.28
N LEU A 96 0.92 -4.17 21.40
CA LEU A 96 1.27 -3.48 22.64
C LEU A 96 1.52 -4.51 23.75
N GLY A 97 2.51 -4.23 24.61
CA GLY A 97 2.86 -5.10 25.74
C GLY A 97 3.76 -6.27 25.34
N ASP A 98 3.81 -7.28 26.20
CA ASP A 98 4.67 -8.45 26.02
C ASP A 98 4.13 -9.40 24.94
N LEU A 99 5.06 -9.98 24.17
CA LEU A 99 4.74 -10.93 23.11
C LEU A 99 4.37 -12.30 23.73
N ASN A 100 3.11 -12.43 24.12
CA ASN A 100 2.59 -13.64 24.79
C ASN A 100 2.31 -14.82 23.83
N SER A 101 2.22 -14.56 22.52
CA SER A 101 2.08 -15.61 21.51
C SER A 101 2.65 -15.17 20.15
N ILE A 102 3.21 -16.14 19.42
CA ILE A 102 3.70 -15.98 18.04
C ILE A 102 2.75 -16.57 17.00
N SER A 103 1.62 -17.12 17.44
CA SER A 103 0.64 -17.75 16.57
C SER A 103 -0.14 -16.70 15.80
N HIS A 104 0.09 -16.63 14.49
CA HIS A 104 -0.61 -15.71 13.60
C HIS A 104 -1.35 -16.48 12.51
N GLU A 105 -2.63 -16.12 12.32
CA GLU A 105 -3.55 -16.74 11.36
C GLU A 105 -3.30 -16.20 9.93
N GLN A 106 -2.09 -16.36 9.43
CA GLN A 106 -1.68 -15.85 8.12
C GLN A 106 -2.02 -16.85 7.00
N LYS A 107 -3.30 -17.26 6.92
CA LYS A 107 -3.81 -18.10 5.82
C LYS A 107 -4.38 -17.23 4.70
N ARG A 108 -3.53 -16.63 3.86
CA ARG A 108 -3.90 -16.24 2.49
C ARG A 108 -3.06 -17.09 1.52
N LYS A 109 -3.74 -17.78 0.59
CA LYS A 109 -3.16 -18.76 -0.34
C LYS A 109 -2.75 -18.11 -1.66
#